data_AF-A0A450TTX5-F1
#
_entry.id   AF-A0A450TTX5-F1
#
_cell.length_a   1.000
_cell.length_b   1.000
_cell.length_c   1.000
_cell.angle_alpha   90.00
_cell.angle_beta   90.00
_cell.angle_gamma   90.00
#
_symmetry.space_group_name_H-M   'P 1'
#
loop_
_entity.id
_entity.type
_entity.pdbx_description
1 polymer ?
#
loop_
_entity_poly.entity_id
_entity_poly.type
_entity_poly.pdbx_seq_one_letter_code
_entity_poly.pdbx_strand_id
1 'polypeptide(L)'
;MRFPKAETKIVSPLHEIIAGLEAHQDLFPNPPVSAADLDKQFETYLKSADTAVDKQAEAKHAVEEKNHALDAAVDRARMILRYAEQRKCEKTLPCSRNSRLGSNRFFDYRRRHGFEWCWRIQG
;
A
#
# COMPACT_ATOMS: atom_id res chain seq x y z
N MET A 1 -2.35 38.99 2.58
CA MET A 1 -1.93 38.15 1.42
C MET A 1 -2.11 36.69 1.81
N ARG A 2 -2.67 35.84 0.94
CA ARG A 2 -2.91 34.41 1.24
C ARG A 2 -1.94 33.56 0.45
N PHE A 3 -0.91 33.06 1.12
CA PHE A 3 0.05 32.15 0.49
C PHE A 3 -0.61 30.77 0.34
N PRO A 4 -0.38 30.06 -0.79
CA PRO A 4 -0.87 28.70 -0.97
C PRO A 4 -0.35 27.77 0.14
N LYS A 5 -1.17 26.81 0.56
CA LYS A 5 -0.76 25.76 1.52
C LYS A 5 -0.35 24.45 0.84
N ALA A 6 -0.64 24.32 -0.44
CA ALA A 6 -0.30 23.13 -1.21
C ALA A 6 1.16 23.27 -1.67
N GLU A 7 1.99 22.30 -1.31
CA GLU A 7 3.43 22.25 -1.59
C GLU A 7 3.76 22.49 -3.07
N THR A 8 3.07 21.81 -3.99
CA THR A 8 3.24 22.01 -5.44
C THR A 8 2.94 23.43 -5.90
N LYS A 9 2.05 24.14 -5.21
CA LYS A 9 1.70 25.54 -5.48
C LYS A 9 2.62 26.54 -4.78
N ILE A 10 3.53 26.07 -3.92
CA ILE A 10 4.53 26.87 -3.20
C ILE A 10 5.87 26.83 -3.95
N VAL A 11 6.23 25.67 -4.51
CA VAL A 11 7.50 25.45 -5.23
C VAL A 11 7.65 26.36 -6.45
N SER A 12 6.61 26.49 -7.29
CA SER A 12 6.68 27.34 -8.50
C SER A 12 6.91 28.82 -8.14
N PRO A 13 6.14 29.44 -7.23
CA PRO A 13 6.42 30.80 -6.78
C PRO A 13 7.81 30.99 -6.17
N LEU A 14 8.34 30.01 -5.42
CA LEU A 14 9.68 30.12 -4.85
C LEU A 14 10.75 30.24 -5.93
N HIS A 15 10.69 29.39 -6.97
CA HIS A 15 11.63 29.44 -8.08
C HIS A 15 11.54 30.76 -8.86
N GLU A 16 10.31 31.26 -9.10
CA GLU A 16 10.07 32.54 -9.74
C GLU A 16 10.62 33.73 -8.93
N ILE A 17 10.49 33.68 -7.60
CA ILE A 17 11.02 34.72 -6.70
C ILE A 17 12.55 34.74 -6.72
N ILE A 18 13.20 33.57 -6.70
CA ILE A 18 14.68 33.47 -6.78
C ILE A 18 15.15 34.06 -8.11
N ALA A 19 14.60 33.59 -9.23
CA ALA A 19 14.96 34.08 -10.56
C ALA A 19 14.71 35.60 -10.71
N GLY A 20 13.61 36.10 -10.16
CA GLY A 20 13.30 37.52 -10.17
C GLY A 20 14.26 38.38 -9.34
N LEU A 21 14.66 37.90 -8.17
CA LEU A 21 15.64 38.58 -7.31
C LEU A 21 17.04 38.60 -7.94
N GLU A 22 17.44 37.54 -8.65
CA GLU A 22 18.72 37.48 -9.36
C GLU A 22 18.75 38.38 -10.60
N ALA A 23 17.66 38.40 -11.37
CA ALA A 23 17.56 39.15 -12.62
C ALA A 23 17.35 40.66 -12.44
N HIS A 24 16.79 41.08 -11.29
CA HIS A 24 16.39 42.47 -11.04
C HIS A 24 16.97 43.05 -9.75
N GLN A 25 18.29 42.93 -9.57
CA GLN A 25 19.01 43.51 -8.43
C GLN A 25 18.85 45.04 -8.35
N ASP A 26 18.67 45.71 -9.49
CA ASP A 26 18.47 47.16 -9.58
C ASP A 26 17.13 47.62 -8.96
N LEU A 27 16.12 46.74 -8.99
CA LEU A 27 14.77 47.02 -8.46
C LEU A 27 14.67 46.71 -6.97
N PHE A 28 15.55 45.85 -6.45
CA PHE A 28 15.56 45.41 -5.06
C PHE A 28 16.96 45.58 -4.46
N PRO A 29 17.40 46.82 -4.15
CA PRO A 29 18.76 47.09 -3.69
C PRO A 29 19.05 46.59 -2.26
N ASN A 30 18.02 46.28 -1.46
CA ASN A 30 18.20 45.75 -0.10
C ASN A 30 17.06 44.81 0.30
N PRO A 31 16.96 43.61 -0.29
CA PRO A 31 15.92 42.66 0.04
C PRO A 31 16.22 42.06 1.44
N PRO A 32 15.19 41.83 2.27
CA PRO A 32 15.36 41.27 3.61
C PRO A 32 15.85 39.80 3.61
N VAL A 33 15.71 39.11 2.48
CA VAL A 33 16.24 37.77 2.24
C VAL A 33 16.96 37.81 0.90
N SER A 34 18.21 37.35 0.87
CA SER A 34 18.98 37.27 -0.38
C SER A 34 18.50 36.10 -1.25
N ALA A 35 18.67 36.21 -2.57
CA ALA A 35 18.36 35.10 -3.48
C ALA A 35 19.15 33.83 -3.11
N ALA A 36 20.42 33.98 -2.74
CA ALA A 36 21.29 32.86 -2.34
C ALA A 36 20.81 32.14 -1.07
N ASP A 37 20.32 32.89 -0.07
CA ASP A 37 19.78 32.28 1.15
C ASP A 37 18.48 31.50 0.87
N LEU A 38 17.63 32.06 0.01
CA LEU A 38 16.39 31.39 -0.39
C LEU A 38 16.67 30.13 -1.22
N ASP A 39 17.63 30.20 -2.14
CA ASP A 39 18.03 29.08 -2.98
C ASP A 39 18.63 27.93 -2.15
N LYS A 40 19.47 28.23 -1.16
CA LYS A 40 19.99 27.22 -0.23
C LYS A 40 18.90 26.54 0.59
N GLN A 41 17.86 27.28 1.01
CA GLN A 41 16.70 26.69 1.67
C GLN A 41 15.89 25.81 0.71
N PHE A 42 15.76 26.25 -0.55
CA PHE A 42 15.07 25.51 -1.59
C PHE A 42 15.79 24.19 -1.93
N GLU A 43 17.11 24.19 -2.07
CA GLU A 43 17.90 22.96 -2.23
C GLU A 43 17.75 21.99 -1.05
N THR A 44 17.70 22.51 0.17
CA THR A 44 17.48 21.70 1.38
C THR A 44 16.11 21.03 1.33
N TYR A 45 15.09 21.78 0.90
CA TYR A 45 13.76 21.25 0.65
C TYR A 45 13.78 20.15 -0.42
N LEU A 46 14.43 20.37 -1.57
CA LEU A 46 14.51 19.38 -2.65
C LEU A 46 15.14 18.07 -2.17
N LYS A 47 16.25 18.15 -1.42
CA LYS A 47 16.87 16.96 -0.80
C LYS A 47 15.91 16.23 0.14
N SER A 48 15.15 16.95 0.94
CA SER A 48 14.16 16.33 1.83
C SER A 48 13.01 15.69 1.05
N ALA A 49 12.56 16.30 -0.05
CA ALA A 49 11.51 15.78 -0.92
C ALA A 49 11.97 14.49 -1.63
N ASP A 50 13.19 14.46 -2.17
CA ASP A 50 13.77 13.27 -2.78
C ASP A 50 13.84 12.10 -1.78
N THR A 51 14.34 12.36 -0.56
CA THR A 51 14.38 11.31 0.49
C THR A 51 12.99 10.81 0.90
N ALA A 52 11.96 11.65 0.79
CA ALA A 52 10.58 11.25 1.07
C ALA A 52 10.03 10.34 -0.04
N VAL A 53 10.35 10.63 -1.30
CA VAL A 53 9.99 9.80 -2.45
C VAL A 53 10.67 8.44 -2.36
N ASP A 54 11.96 8.39 -2.02
CA ASP A 54 12.71 7.15 -1.86
C ASP A 54 12.09 6.25 -0.78
N LYS A 55 11.83 6.81 0.41
CA LYS A 55 11.16 6.08 1.49
C LYS A 55 9.75 5.63 1.12
N GLN A 56 9.04 6.43 0.32
CA GLN A 56 7.72 6.04 -0.16
C GLN A 56 7.81 4.86 -1.14
N ALA A 57 8.84 4.82 -1.99
CA ALA A 57 9.08 3.69 -2.88
C ALA A 57 9.39 2.41 -2.08
N GLU A 58 10.26 2.50 -1.07
CA GLU A 58 10.56 1.38 -0.16
C GLU A 58 9.31 0.88 0.55
N ALA A 59 8.47 1.79 1.07
CA ALA A 59 7.24 1.43 1.74
C ALA A 59 6.25 0.73 0.80
N LYS A 60 6.12 1.19 -0.44
CA LYS A 60 5.29 0.54 -1.47
C LYS A 60 5.78 -0.88 -1.77
N HIS A 61 7.09 -1.04 -1.96
CA HIS A 61 7.71 -2.34 -2.20
C HIS A 61 7.46 -3.31 -1.04
N ALA A 62 7.65 -2.87 0.21
CA ALA A 62 7.37 -3.70 1.39
C ALA A 62 5.89 -4.11 1.50
N VAL A 63 4.96 -3.25 1.08
CA VAL A 63 3.53 -3.58 1.05
C VAL A 63 3.23 -4.62 -0.04
N GLU A 64 3.86 -4.53 -1.20
CA GLU A 64 3.73 -5.50 -2.30
C GLU A 64 4.24 -6.88 -1.88
N GLU A 65 5.41 -6.96 -1.25
CA GLU A 65 5.96 -8.23 -0.72
C GLU A 65 5.04 -8.86 0.33
N LYS A 66 4.52 -8.05 1.26
CA LYS A 66 3.55 -8.51 2.26
C LYS A 66 2.29 -9.08 1.61
N ASN A 67 1.77 -8.40 0.59
CA ASN A 67 0.57 -8.85 -0.12
C ASN A 67 0.84 -10.14 -0.89
N HIS A 68 2.00 -10.26 -1.54
CA HIS A 68 2.41 -11.50 -2.20
C HIS A 68 2.52 -12.65 -1.19
N ALA A 69 3.12 -12.43 -0.01
CA ALA A 69 3.22 -13.45 1.03
C ALA A 69 1.84 -13.88 1.55
N LEU A 70 0.91 -12.92 1.68
CA LEU A 70 -0.47 -13.19 2.09
C LEU A 70 -1.20 -14.04 1.04
N ASP A 71 -1.08 -13.71 -0.25
CA ASP A 71 -1.72 -14.47 -1.31
C ASP A 71 -1.20 -15.92 -1.35
N ALA A 72 0.11 -16.13 -1.19
CA ALA A 72 0.68 -17.48 -1.08
C ALA A 72 0.13 -18.26 0.12
N ALA A 73 -0.07 -17.60 1.27
CA ALA A 73 -0.68 -18.21 2.44
C ALA A 73 -2.15 -18.57 2.20
N VAL A 74 -2.92 -17.68 1.56
CA VAL A 74 -4.32 -17.91 1.19
C VAL A 74 -4.44 -19.08 0.22
N ASP A 75 -3.56 -19.20 -0.77
CA ASP A 75 -3.61 -20.31 -1.72
C ASP A 75 -3.30 -21.66 -1.06
N ARG A 76 -2.32 -21.70 -0.14
CA ARG A 76 -2.07 -22.90 0.68
C ARG A 76 -3.28 -23.26 1.54
N ALA A 77 -3.91 -22.27 2.18
CA ALA A 77 -5.12 -22.49 2.96
C ALA A 77 -6.26 -23.03 2.08
N ARG A 78 -6.45 -22.48 0.87
CA ARG A 78 -7.44 -22.98 -0.11
C ARG A 78 -7.17 -24.43 -0.51
N MET A 79 -5.90 -24.82 -0.70
CA MET A 79 -5.55 -26.22 -1.00
C MET A 79 -5.97 -27.17 0.14
N ILE A 80 -5.73 -26.78 1.39
CA ILE A 80 -6.15 -27.56 2.57
C ILE A 80 -7.67 -27.71 2.61
N LEU A 81 -8.41 -26.63 2.33
CA LEU A 81 -9.87 -26.66 2.30
C LEU A 81 -10.39 -27.59 1.20
N ARG A 82 -9.83 -27.52 -0.01
CA ARG A 82 -10.19 -28.41 -1.14
C ARG A 82 -9.94 -29.88 -0.80
N TYR A 83 -8.81 -30.18 -0.16
CA TYR A 83 -8.49 -31.54 0.26
C TYR A 83 -9.47 -32.06 1.32
N ALA A 84 -9.85 -31.22 2.30
CA ALA A 84 -10.84 -31.58 3.29
C ALA A 84 -12.23 -31.86 2.67
N GLU A 85 -12.61 -31.11 1.63
CA GLU A 85 -13.83 -31.35 0.86
C GLU A 85 -13.80 -32.71 0.13
N GLN A 86 -12.68 -33.05 -0.52
CA GLN A 86 -12.49 -34.34 -1.19
C GLN A 86 -12.57 -35.52 -0.20
N ARG A 87 -11.88 -35.43 0.94
CA ARG A 87 -11.90 -36.44 2.01
C ARG A 87 -13.29 -36.64 2.61
N LYS A 88 -14.10 -35.58 2.73
CA LYS A 88 -15.50 -35.69 3.19
C LYS A 88 -16.36 -36.41 2.17
N CYS A 89 -16.19 -36.10 0.87
CA CYS A 89 -16.94 -36.74 -0.20
C CYS A 89 -16.67 -38.25 -0.28
N GLU A 90 -15.41 -38.67 -0.03
CA GLU A 90 -15.02 -40.08 0.03
C GLU A 90 -15.65 -40.85 1.20
N LYS A 91 -15.89 -40.19 2.34
CA LYS A 91 -16.50 -40.82 3.53
C LYS A 91 -18.04 -40.83 3.51
N THR A 92 -18.67 -40.04 2.64
CA THR A 92 -20.13 -40.03 2.43
C THR A 92 -20.52 -40.72 1.12
N LEU A 93 -20.32 -42.04 1.06
CA LEU A 93 -20.97 -43.04 0.17
C LEU A 93 -20.64 -43.00 -1.35
N PRO A 94 -20.74 -44.15 -2.08
CA PRO A 94 -20.18 -44.34 -3.43
C PRO A 94 -20.67 -43.24 -4.36
N CYS A 95 -19.71 -42.53 -4.94
CA CYS A 95 -19.94 -41.31 -5.72
C CYS A 95 -20.93 -41.54 -6.88
N SER A 96 -22.22 -41.27 -6.65
CA SER A 96 -23.14 -40.96 -7.74
C SER A 96 -22.87 -39.51 -8.14
N ARG A 97 -22.35 -39.33 -9.37
CA ARG A 97 -22.19 -38.03 -10.02
C ARG A 97 -23.53 -37.31 -10.02
N ASN A 98 -23.67 -36.24 -9.25
CA ASN A 98 -24.65 -35.21 -9.63
C ASN A 98 -24.08 -33.82 -9.39
N SER A 99 -23.57 -33.27 -10.49
CA SER A 99 -23.04 -31.93 -10.69
C SER A 99 -24.16 -30.90 -10.64
N ARG A 100 -24.65 -30.59 -9.43
CA ARG A 100 -25.53 -29.44 -9.19
C ARG A 100 -25.60 -29.28 -7.67
N LEU A 101 -24.94 -28.26 -7.12
CA LEU A 101 -25.36 -27.48 -5.94
C LEU A 101 -24.21 -26.55 -5.55
N GLY A 102 -24.37 -25.28 -5.91
CA GLY A 102 -23.37 -24.23 -5.82
C GLY A 102 -23.00 -23.77 -4.40
N SER A 103 -21.71 -23.50 -4.26
CA SER A 103 -20.99 -22.43 -3.55
C SER A 103 -21.38 -21.89 -2.15
N ASN A 104 -22.56 -22.13 -1.56
CA ASN A 104 -22.98 -21.39 -0.35
C ASN A 104 -23.07 -22.19 0.97
N ARG A 105 -22.71 -23.48 1.01
CA ARG A 105 -22.81 -24.28 2.26
C ARG A 105 -21.55 -24.29 3.13
N PHE A 106 -20.42 -23.78 2.64
CA PHE A 106 -19.15 -23.78 3.37
C PHE A 106 -19.16 -22.83 4.58
N PHE A 107 -19.74 -21.63 4.44
CA PHE A 107 -19.84 -20.66 5.54
C PHE A 107 -20.76 -21.12 6.68
N ASP A 108 -21.80 -21.89 6.36
CA ASP A 108 -22.82 -22.29 7.33
C ASP A 108 -22.34 -23.46 8.23
N TYR A 109 -21.39 -24.27 7.75
CA TYR A 109 -20.75 -25.34 8.53
C TYR A 109 -19.71 -24.80 9.54
N ARG A 110 -18.97 -23.74 9.17
CA ARG A 110 -17.99 -23.06 10.04
C ARG A 110 -18.65 -22.39 11.25
N ARG A 111 -19.89 -21.91 11.11
CA ARG A 111 -20.65 -21.24 12.19
C ARG A 111 -21.25 -22.24 13.20
N ARG A 112 -21.48 -23.50 12.80
CA ARG A 112 -22.20 -24.50 13.61
C ARG A 112 -21.31 -25.44 14.43
N HIS A 113 -20.05 -25.68 14.01
CA HIS A 113 -19.22 -26.74 14.61
C HIS A 113 -17.85 -26.32 15.15
N GLY A 114 -17.45 -25.05 15.01
CA GLY A 114 -16.18 -24.56 15.54
C GLY A 114 -14.94 -25.21 14.89
N PHE A 115 -13.79 -24.54 15.00
CA PHE A 115 -12.51 -25.00 14.44
C PHE A 115 -11.94 -26.29 15.11
N GLU A 116 -12.59 -26.81 16.17
CA GLU A 116 -12.09 -27.91 17.00
C GLU A 116 -12.07 -29.28 16.30
N TRP A 117 -12.95 -29.55 15.34
CA TRP A 117 -13.12 -30.93 14.84
C TRP A 117 -12.01 -31.40 13.90
N CYS A 118 -11.25 -30.48 13.27
CA CYS A 118 -10.26 -30.88 12.27
C CYS A 118 -8.94 -31.41 12.88
N TRP A 119 -8.67 -31.13 14.16
CA TRP A 119 -7.44 -31.55 14.85
C TRP A 119 -7.57 -32.83 15.70
N ARG A 120 -8.79 -33.32 15.97
CA ARG A 120 -9.01 -34.49 16.83
C ARG A 120 -8.83 -35.86 16.14
N ILE A 121 -8.52 -35.91 14.84
CA ILE A 121 -8.39 -37.16 14.07
C ILE A 121 -6.92 -37.62 13.90
N GLN A 122 -5.97 -37.03 14.63
CA GLN A 122 -4.57 -37.48 14.66
C GLN A 122 -4.03 -37.76 16.08
N GLY A 123 -4.92 -38.11 17.00
CA GLY A 123 -4.58 -38.73 18.30
C GLY A 123 -5.02 -40.17 18.32
#